data_AF-A0A2Z2KD78-F1
#
_entry.id   AF-A0A2Z2KD78-F1
#
_cell.length_a   1.000
_cell.length_b   1.000
_cell.length_c   1.000
_cell.angle_alpha   90.00
_cell.angle_beta   90.00
_cell.angle_gamma   90.00
#
_symmetry.space_group_name_H-M   'P 1'
#
loop_
_entity.id
_entity.type
_entity.pdbx_description
1 polymer ?
#
loop_
_entity_poly.entity_id
_entity_poly.type
_entity_poly.pdbx_seq_one_letter_code
_entity_poly.pdbx_strand_id
1 'polypeptide(L)'
;MYKHYIRVDTDDNVIRAFSDAFEQPQPGDLLVTENGGRHFNLDLWYNGVIPRWYVEGDDMVERTDVELATMWEQYQTAHPPQLTEVQQLQKENELLKAQLAAQSERSDFIEDVLQEMIIKAQ
;
A
#
# COMPACT_ATOMS: atom_id res chain seq x y z
N MET A 1 13.62 -37.10 7.41
CA MET A 1 12.46 -36.31 6.94
C MET A 1 12.43 -35.03 7.76
N TYR A 2 11.91 -33.94 7.21
CA TYR A 2 11.91 -32.65 7.91
C TYR A 2 10.48 -32.30 8.31
N LYS A 3 10.33 -31.62 9.44
CA LYS A 3 9.03 -31.17 9.92
C LYS A 3 8.73 -29.78 9.34
N HIS A 4 7.50 -29.57 8.91
CA HIS A 4 7.01 -28.29 8.41
C HIS A 4 6.17 -27.62 9.48
N TYR A 5 6.44 -26.33 9.69
CA TYR A 5 5.77 -25.51 10.68
C TYR A 5 5.23 -24.24 10.04
N ILE A 6 4.19 -23.70 10.67
CA ILE A 6 3.68 -22.36 10.39
C ILE A 6 3.73 -21.52 11.66
N ARG A 7 3.90 -20.21 11.48
CA ARG A 7 3.77 -19.22 12.55
C ARG A 7 2.56 -18.36 12.28
N VAL A 8 1.77 -18.14 13.32
CA VAL A 8 0.60 -17.27 13.28
C VAL A 8 0.83 -15.99 14.07
N ASP A 9 0.12 -14.92 13.70
CA ASP A 9 0.03 -13.70 14.49
C ASP A 9 -1.11 -13.78 15.53
N THR A 10 -1.43 -12.65 16.18
CA THR A 10 -2.48 -12.57 17.20
C THR A 10 -3.90 -12.68 16.65
N ASP A 11 -4.07 -12.55 15.34
CA ASP A 11 -5.35 -12.65 14.62
C ASP A 11 -5.44 -13.97 13.85
N ASP A 12 -4.64 -14.97 14.25
CA ASP A 12 -4.53 -16.30 13.65
C ASP A 12 -4.12 -16.30 12.16
N ASN A 13 -3.53 -15.22 11.65
CA ASN A 13 -3.03 -15.18 10.28
C ASN A 13 -1.70 -15.92 10.18
N VAL A 14 -1.53 -16.72 9.13
CA VAL A 14 -0.24 -17.36 8.87
C VAL A 14 0.73 -16.34 8.27
N ILE A 15 1.75 -15.99 9.04
CA ILE A 15 2.78 -15.01 8.67
C ILE A 15 4.09 -15.66 8.24
N ARG A 16 4.27 -16.96 8.52
CA ARG A 16 5.47 -17.71 8.16
C ARG A 16 5.15 -19.17 7.93
N ALA A 17 5.84 -19.77 6.96
CA ALA A 17 5.84 -21.20 6.67
C ALA A 17 7.31 -21.62 6.51
N PHE A 18 7.76 -22.61 7.27
CA PHE A 18 9.17 -23.01 7.27
C PHE A 18 9.37 -24.48 7.61
N SER A 19 10.59 -24.95 7.38
CA SER A 19 11.03 -26.32 7.65
C SER A 19 12.11 -26.31 8.74
N ASP A 20 12.10 -27.32 9.61
CA ASP A 20 13.14 -27.50 10.64
C ASP A 20 14.54 -27.76 10.07
N ALA A 21 14.65 -28.01 8.77
CA ALA A 21 15.90 -28.00 8.03
C ALA A 21 16.61 -26.64 8.04
N PHE A 22 15.89 -25.54 8.23
CA PHE A 22 16.40 -24.17 8.12
C PHE A 22 16.16 -23.32 9.36
N GLU A 23 15.05 -23.55 10.07
CA GLU A 23 14.66 -22.77 11.24
C GLU A 23 14.05 -23.70 12.29
N GLN A 24 14.54 -23.60 13.53
CA GLN A 24 13.95 -24.35 14.64
C GLN A 24 12.64 -23.69 15.08
N PRO A 25 11.60 -24.48 15.39
CA PRO A 25 10.31 -23.94 15.82
C PRO A 25 10.43 -23.22 17.16
N GLN A 26 9.64 -22.16 17.30
CA GLN A 26 9.47 -21.39 18.52
C GLN A 26 8.20 -21.84 19.27
N PRO A 27 8.08 -21.55 20.57
CA PRO A 27 6.83 -21.75 21.29
C PRO A 27 5.69 -20.99 20.59
N GLY A 28 4.63 -21.71 20.23
CA GLY A 28 3.48 -21.16 19.49
C GLY A 28 3.50 -21.46 17.97
N ASP A 29 4.61 -21.96 17.42
CA ASP A 29 4.61 -22.45 16.04
C ASP A 29 3.83 -23.76 15.92
N LEU A 30 2.99 -23.86 14.89
CA LEU A 30 2.10 -24.99 14.66
C LEU A 30 2.74 -25.98 13.68
N LEU A 31 2.71 -27.26 14.03
CA LEU A 31 3.22 -28.34 13.19
C LEU A 31 2.20 -28.66 12.10
N VAL A 32 2.60 -28.52 10.84
CA VAL A 32 1.76 -28.85 9.67
C VAL A 32 2.02 -30.27 9.19
N THR A 33 3.28 -30.70 9.18
CA THR A 33 3.63 -32.04 8.70
C THR A 33 4.88 -32.57 9.39
N GLU A 34 4.85 -33.83 9.83
CA GLU A 34 6.02 -34.49 10.43
C GLU A 34 7.00 -35.03 9.40
N ASN A 35 6.47 -35.34 8.22
CA ASN A 35 7.12 -36.09 7.18
C ASN A 35 7.15 -35.26 5.89
N GLY A 36 7.77 -34.08 5.98
CA GLY A 36 7.87 -33.11 4.90
C GLY A 36 9.17 -33.22 4.10
N GLY A 37 9.16 -32.60 2.92
CA GLY A 37 10.36 -32.35 2.13
C GLY A 37 11.30 -31.36 2.80
N ARG A 38 12.51 -31.18 2.24
CA ARG A 38 13.45 -30.20 2.81
C ARG A 38 12.91 -28.78 2.77
N HIS A 39 12.24 -28.41 1.68
CA HIS A 39 11.65 -27.07 1.47
C HIS A 39 10.15 -27.10 1.78
N PHE A 40 9.65 -25.99 2.32
CA PHE A 40 8.23 -25.74 2.51
C PHE A 40 7.94 -24.33 1.98
N ASN A 41 7.47 -24.25 0.75
CA ASN A 41 7.21 -22.98 0.06
C ASN A 41 5.70 -22.80 -0.05
N LEU A 42 5.13 -21.97 0.82
CA LEU A 42 3.74 -21.56 0.79
C LEU A 42 3.68 -20.09 0.34
N ASP A 43 2.82 -19.75 -0.61
CA ASP A 43 2.54 -18.34 -0.91
C ASP A 43 1.66 -17.77 0.20
N LEU A 44 2.25 -16.91 1.03
CA LEU A 44 1.61 -16.39 2.23
C LEU A 44 0.86 -15.08 2.00
N TRP A 45 1.16 -14.36 0.92
CA TRP A 45 0.77 -12.95 0.82
C TRP A 45 0.03 -12.65 -0.48
N TYR A 46 -1.15 -12.06 -0.36
CA TYR A 46 -1.87 -11.41 -1.44
C TYR A 46 -1.41 -9.95 -1.53
N ASN A 47 -0.94 -9.57 -2.73
CA ASN A 47 -0.33 -8.26 -3.01
C ASN A 47 0.82 -7.88 -2.05
N GLY A 48 1.48 -8.87 -1.45
CA GLY A 48 2.60 -8.67 -0.52
C GLY A 48 2.20 -8.08 0.84
N VAL A 49 0.91 -7.96 1.13
CA VAL A 49 0.43 -7.28 2.35
C VAL A 49 -0.60 -8.11 3.10
N ILE A 50 -1.56 -8.71 2.39
CA ILE A 50 -2.69 -9.40 3.02
C ILE A 50 -2.33 -10.88 3.21
N PRO A 51 -2.40 -11.44 4.42
CA PRO A 51 -2.15 -12.86 4.62
C PRO A 51 -3.19 -13.70 3.85
N ARG A 52 -2.75 -14.68 3.07
CA ARG A 52 -3.63 -15.60 2.32
C ARG A 52 -4.22 -16.69 3.19
N TRP A 53 -3.54 -17.05 4.27
CA TRP A 53 -3.92 -18.17 5.10
C TRP A 53 -4.19 -17.70 6.52
N TYR A 54 -5.14 -18.35 7.16
CA TYR A 54 -5.41 -18.21 8.59
C TYR A 54 -5.64 -19.60 9.19
N VAL A 55 -5.56 -19.68 10.51
CA VAL A 55 -5.86 -20.90 11.25
C VAL A 55 -7.25 -20.78 11.86
N GLU A 56 -8.09 -21.77 11.63
CA GLU A 56 -9.41 -21.91 12.25
C GLU A 56 -9.44 -23.24 13.02
N GLY A 57 -9.29 -23.16 14.34
CA GLY A 57 -9.12 -24.35 15.18
C GLY A 57 -7.82 -25.08 14.86
N ASP A 58 -7.93 -26.31 14.37
CA ASP A 58 -6.78 -27.15 13.98
C ASP A 58 -6.48 -27.09 12.47
N ASP A 59 -7.31 -26.39 11.69
CA ASP A 59 -7.21 -26.36 10.24
C ASP A 59 -6.57 -25.06 9.73
N MET A 60 -5.67 -25.20 8.75
CA MET A 60 -5.14 -24.06 8.00
C MET A 60 -6.02 -23.82 6.77
N VAL A 61 -6.65 -22.66 6.71
CA VAL A 61 -7.66 -22.32 5.69
C VAL A 61 -7.12 -21.21 4.80
N GLU A 62 -7.29 -21.39 3.48
CA GLU A 62 -7.01 -20.34 2.50
C GLU A 62 -8.20 -19.38 2.42
N ARG A 63 -7.93 -18.07 2.44
CA ARG A 63 -8.93 -17.05 2.18
C ARG A 63 -9.41 -17.15 0.74
N THR A 64 -10.71 -16.98 0.56
CA THR A 64 -11.32 -16.91 -0.77
C THR A 64 -10.91 -15.64 -1.51
N ASP A 65 -10.97 -15.67 -2.84
CA ASP A 65 -10.69 -14.49 -3.68
C ASP A 65 -11.56 -13.28 -3.31
N VAL A 66 -12.81 -13.52 -2.88
CA VAL A 66 -13.76 -12.47 -2.48
C VAL A 66 -13.31 -11.79 -1.19
N GLU A 67 -12.86 -12.57 -0.20
CA GLU A 67 -12.32 -12.04 1.06
C GLU A 67 -11.03 -11.26 0.81
N LEU A 68 -10.12 -11.80 0.00
CA LEU A 68 -8.87 -11.14 -0.36
C LEU A 68 -9.10 -9.82 -1.09
N ALA A 69 -10.04 -9.79 -2.04
CA ALA A 69 -10.42 -8.58 -2.76
C ALA A 69 -11.01 -7.52 -1.81
N THR A 70 -11.87 -7.94 -0.88
CA THR A 70 -12.50 -7.06 0.11
C THR A 70 -11.45 -6.47 1.07
N MET A 71 -10.53 -7.29 1.58
CA MET A 71 -9.42 -6.83 2.43
C MET A 71 -8.49 -5.89 1.67
N TRP A 72 -8.28 -6.12 0.37
CA TRP A 72 -7.45 -5.25 -0.47
C TRP A 72 -8.09 -3.88 -0.69
N GLU A 73 -9.39 -3.82 -0.94
CA GLU A 73 -10.11 -2.54 -1.05
C GLU A 73 -10.03 -1.75 0.27
N GLN A 74 -10.20 -2.43 1.41
CA GLN A 74 -10.03 -1.81 2.73
C GLN A 74 -8.61 -1.30 2.94
N TYR A 75 -7.59 -2.10 2.57
CA TYR A 75 -6.20 -1.70 2.66
C TYR A 75 -5.90 -0.46 1.81
N GLN A 76 -6.36 -0.44 0.55
CA GLN A 76 -6.17 0.70 -0.35
C GLN A 76 -6.87 1.97 0.15
N THR A 77 -8.03 1.82 0.78
CA THR A 77 -8.75 2.94 1.39
C THR A 77 -7.98 3.53 2.57
N ALA A 78 -7.39 2.67 3.42
CA ALA A 78 -6.58 3.09 4.55
C ALA A 78 -5.17 3.60 4.15
N HIS A 79 -4.63 3.07 3.06
CA HIS A 79 -3.30 3.39 2.53
C HIS A 79 -3.42 3.91 1.10
N PRO A 80 -3.96 5.13 0.91
CA PRO A 80 -4.06 5.70 -0.41
C PRO A 80 -2.66 5.79 -1.03
N PRO A 81 -2.53 5.52 -2.35
CA PRO A 81 -1.25 5.61 -3.02
C PRO A 81 -0.68 7.02 -2.82
N GLN A 82 0.46 7.10 -2.14
CA GLN A 82 1.17 8.36 -2.01
C GLN A 82 1.69 8.76 -3.39
N LEU A 83 1.42 9.99 -3.80
CA LEU A 83 2.03 10.55 -5.00
C LEU A 83 3.54 10.44 -4.86
N THR A 84 4.21 9.95 -5.90
CA THR A 84 5.67 9.99 -5.92
C THR A 84 6.14 11.43 -5.82
N GLU A 85 7.37 11.65 -5.34
CA GLU A 85 7.95 13.00 -5.25
C GLU A 85 7.84 13.75 -6.59
N VAL A 86 8.07 13.06 -7.72
CA VAL A 86 7.92 13.63 -9.07
C VAL A 86 6.49 14.07 -9.34
N GLN A 87 5.49 13.26 -8.98
CA GLN A 87 4.08 13.61 -9.19
C GLN A 87 3.63 14.77 -8.27
N GLN A 88 4.17 14.84 -7.05
CA GLN A 88 3.93 15.96 -6.15
C GLN A 88 4.51 17.25 -6.74
N LEU A 89 5.77 17.21 -7.18
CA LEU A 89 6.45 18.34 -7.80
C LEU A 89 5.75 18.79 -9.09
N GLN A 90 5.22 17.86 -9.90
CA GLN A 90 4.45 18.20 -11.09
C GLN A 90 3.18 18.97 -10.75
N LYS A 91 2.40 18.50 -9.79
CA LYS A 91 1.21 19.22 -9.31
C LYS A 91 1.54 20.59 -8.75
N GLU A 92 2.63 20.71 -7.98
CA GLU A 92 3.09 21.99 -7.46
C GLU A 92 3.49 22.94 -8.59
N ASN A 93 4.20 22.44 -9.61
CA ASN A 93 4.61 23.23 -10.76
C ASN A 93 3.41 23.74 -11.58
N GLU A 94 2.40 22.89 -11.78
CA GLU A 94 1.14 23.27 -12.43
C GLU A 94 0.41 24.37 -11.63
N LEU A 95 0.32 24.21 -10.32
CA LEU A 95 -0.30 25.22 -9.44
C LEU A 95 0.46 26.55 -9.48
N LEU A 96 1.78 26.51 -9.38
CA LEU A 96 2.63 27.71 -9.44
C LEU A 96 2.51 28.42 -10.78
N LYS A 97 2.49 27.67 -11.90
CA LYS A 97 2.27 28.24 -13.23
C LYS A 97 0.90 28.90 -13.34
N ALA A 98 -0.15 28.28 -12.82
CA ALA A 98 -1.49 28.86 -12.81
C ALA A 98 -1.54 30.15 -11.98
N GLN A 99 -0.88 30.19 -10.82
CA GLN A 99 -0.78 31.40 -10.00
C GLN A 99 -0.02 32.52 -10.71
N LEU A 100 1.10 32.20 -11.37
CA LEU A 100 1.88 33.17 -12.14
C LEU A 100 1.07 33.74 -13.31
N ALA A 101 0.34 32.89 -14.04
CA ALA A 101 -0.54 33.33 -15.11
C ALA A 101 -1.62 34.30 -14.58
N ALA A 102 -2.30 33.93 -13.49
CA ALA A 102 -3.31 34.79 -12.87
C ALA A 102 -2.74 36.12 -12.36
N GLN A 103 -1.50 36.11 -11.83
CA GLN A 103 -0.83 37.34 -11.38
C GLN A 103 -0.42 38.24 -12.55
N SER A 104 0.03 37.64 -13.65
CA SER A 104 0.34 38.36 -14.88
C SER A 104 -0.92 39.02 -15.44
N GLU A 105 -1.99 38.26 -15.64
CA GLU A 105 -3.28 38.78 -16.14
C GLU A 105 -3.82 39.90 -15.26
N ARG A 106 -3.70 39.77 -13.94
CA ARG A 106 -4.09 40.82 -12.99
C ARG A 106 -3.23 42.08 -13.14
N SER A 107 -1.95 41.94 -13.42
CA SER A 107 -1.04 43.08 -13.58
C SER A 107 -1.33 43.83 -14.87
N ASP A 108 -1.52 43.09 -15.97
CA ASP A 108 -1.90 43.64 -17.27
C ASP A 108 -3.23 44.42 -17.16
N PHE A 109 -4.22 43.85 -16.47
CA PHE A 109 -5.49 44.53 -16.21
C PHE A 109 -5.32 45.85 -15.43
N ILE A 110 -4.48 45.88 -14.39
CA ILE A 110 -4.23 47.10 -13.61
C ILE A 110 -3.57 48.16 -14.48
N GLU A 111 -2.62 47.76 -15.34
CA GLU A 111 -1.95 48.67 -16.25
C GLU A 111 -2.94 49.31 -17.23
N ASP A 112 -3.83 48.52 -17.83
CA ASP A 112 -4.87 49.02 -18.74
C ASP A 112 -5.78 50.05 -18.06
N VAL A 113 -6.23 49.77 -16.82
CA VAL A 113 -7.07 50.70 -16.04
C VAL A 113 -6.33 52.00 -15.73
N LEU A 114 -5.05 51.93 -15.35
CA LEU A 114 -4.24 53.12 -15.05
C LEU A 114 -4.01 53.98 -16.30
N GLN A 115 -3.70 53.36 -17.44
CA GLN A 115 -3.54 54.08 -18.70
C GLN A 115 -4.84 54.79 -19.11
N GLU A 116 -5.98 54.10 -18.99
CA GLU A 116 -7.29 54.71 -19.28
C GLU A 116 -7.59 55.91 -18.37
N MET A 117 -7.26 55.81 -17.06
CA MET A 117 -7.43 56.91 -16.12
C MET A 117 -6.53 58.11 -16.43
N ILE A 118 -5.29 57.88 -16.85
CA ILE A 118 -4.35 58.95 -17.24
C ILE A 118 -4.87 59.69 -18.49
N ILE A 119 -5.35 58.96 -19.50
CA ILE A 119 -5.90 59.55 -20.73
C ILE A 119 -7.14 60.41 -20.42
N LYS A 120 -8.03 59.95 -19.53
CA LYS A 120 -9.25 60.69 -19.14
C LYS A 120 -8.99 61.94 -18.28
N ALA A 121 -7.79 62.06 -17.70
CA ALA A 121 -7.41 63.19 -16.85
C ALA A 121 -6.69 64.32 -17.62
N GLN A 122 -6.41 64.15 -18.91
CA GLN A 122 -5.88 65.17 -19.82
C GLN A 122 -7.00 65.92 -20.54
#